data_AF-A0A7Y0IAP3-F1
#
_entry.id   AF-A0A7Y0IAP3-F1
#
_cell.length_a   1.000
_cell.length_b   1.000
_cell.length_c   1.000
_cell.angle_alpha   90.00
_cell.angle_beta   90.00
_cell.angle_gamma   90.00
#
_symmetry.space_group_name_H-M   'P 1'
#
loop_
_entity.id
_entity.type
_entity.pdbx_description
1 polymer ?
#
loop_
_entity_poly.entity_id
_entity_poly.type
_entity_poly.pdbx_seq_one_letter_code
_entity_poly.pdbx_strand_id
1 'polypeptide(L)'
;MKFYNTITSNDHFGYRCVGFIDEQTNPHLNGQYLGKISDLPRILEDHEIDDVIVALPETQNTEMEKIIIASEKEAKRVRIIADCHRFCTSTASMNLFGTFPLLTIRTSPLDDPAKQRFKRIFELCLTTILFITIFWWLFPFIGLLIKLSSPGPVFFKQERQGLNNKKIICYKFRSMIRNSATINTNGQYLQATLNDSRVTPIGKFLRKTNLDELPQFFNVLIGDMALVGPRPHPIPLHQESKNTIQNYMLRHVVKPGITGWAQVNGYRGETKVEGQMQKRVDFDLWYIENYSIWLDCQIIFQTLMNMIKGDKNAY
;
A
#
# COMPACT_ATOMS: atom_id res chain seq x y z
N MET A 1 -28.64 7.71 -7.88
CA MET A 1 -28.65 8.49 -6.62
C MET A 1 -27.29 8.66 -5.95
N LYS A 2 -26.47 7.61 -5.74
CA LYS A 2 -25.16 7.76 -5.08
C LYS A 2 -24.26 8.80 -5.75
N PHE A 3 -24.14 8.76 -7.08
CA PHE A 3 -23.35 9.74 -7.84
C PHE A 3 -23.84 11.18 -7.68
N TYR A 4 -25.15 11.42 -7.78
CA TYR A 4 -25.75 12.74 -7.55
C TYR A 4 -25.41 13.29 -6.17
N ASN A 5 -25.60 12.49 -5.12
CA ASN A 5 -25.25 12.90 -3.75
C ASN A 5 -23.76 13.20 -3.62
N THR A 6 -22.89 12.47 -4.32
CA THR A 6 -21.46 12.72 -4.32
C THR A 6 -21.11 14.08 -4.92
N ILE A 7 -21.71 14.46 -6.06
CA ILE A 7 -21.43 15.76 -6.69
C ILE A 7 -22.04 16.94 -5.92
N THR A 8 -23.23 16.78 -5.31
CA THR A 8 -23.89 17.87 -4.56
C THR A 8 -23.30 18.08 -3.18
N SER A 9 -22.69 17.06 -2.58
CA SER A 9 -21.99 17.20 -1.29
C SER A 9 -20.56 17.74 -1.44
N ASN A 10 -20.05 17.86 -2.67
CA ASN A 10 -18.65 18.15 -2.95
C ASN A 10 -18.49 19.12 -4.14
N ASP A 11 -18.61 20.42 -3.86
CA ASP A 11 -18.57 21.49 -4.88
C ASP A 11 -17.25 21.52 -5.68
N HIS A 12 -16.16 20.97 -5.13
CA HIS A 12 -14.84 20.94 -5.78
C HIS A 12 -14.77 20.06 -7.04
N PHE A 13 -15.78 19.21 -7.30
CA PHE A 13 -15.83 18.45 -8.55
C PHE A 13 -16.29 19.27 -9.77
N GLY A 14 -16.83 20.49 -9.56
CA GLY A 14 -17.20 21.39 -10.64
C GLY A 14 -18.41 20.95 -11.49
N TYR A 15 -19.24 20.03 -10.98
CA TYR A 15 -20.46 19.59 -11.65
C TYR A 15 -21.69 20.35 -11.15
N ARG A 16 -22.49 20.85 -12.09
CA ARG A 16 -23.85 21.35 -11.83
C ARG A 16 -24.86 20.43 -12.52
N CYS A 17 -25.63 19.68 -11.75
CA CYS A 17 -26.66 18.80 -12.30
C CYS A 17 -27.82 19.63 -12.88
N VAL A 18 -28.04 19.55 -14.19
CA VAL A 18 -29.16 20.22 -14.90
C VAL A 18 -30.45 19.44 -14.72
N GLY A 19 -30.37 18.11 -14.81
CA GLY A 19 -31.46 17.21 -14.46
C GLY A 19 -31.22 15.77 -14.89
N PHE A 20 -32.27 14.96 -14.79
CA PHE A 20 -32.25 13.52 -14.99
C PHE A 20 -33.18 13.11 -16.13
N ILE A 21 -32.76 12.10 -16.87
CA ILE A 21 -33.53 11.46 -17.93
C ILE A 21 -33.68 9.99 -17.54
N ASP A 22 -34.91 9.49 -17.56
CA ASP A 22 -35.23 8.10 -17.22
C ASP A 22 -36.53 7.70 -17.92
N GLU A 23 -36.76 6.41 -18.18
CA GLU A 23 -38.03 5.94 -18.76
C GLU A 23 -39.19 6.05 -17.76
N GLN A 24 -38.86 5.97 -16.47
CA GLN A 24 -39.82 6.11 -15.38
C GLN A 24 -39.50 7.34 -14.54
N THR A 25 -40.51 8.15 -14.27
CA THR A 25 -40.36 9.27 -13.33
C THR A 25 -40.08 8.73 -11.94
N ASN A 26 -38.87 8.97 -11.44
CA ASN A 26 -38.51 8.58 -10.09
C ASN A 26 -38.76 9.75 -9.11
N PRO A 27 -39.71 9.63 -8.17
CA PRO A 27 -40.06 10.71 -7.24
C PRO A 27 -38.92 11.10 -6.29
N HIS A 28 -37.88 10.27 -6.16
CA HIS A 28 -36.69 10.62 -5.38
C HIS A 28 -35.77 11.65 -6.07
N LEU A 29 -35.98 11.99 -7.35
CA LEU A 29 -35.12 12.88 -8.14
C LEU A 29 -35.27 14.39 -7.84
N ASN A 30 -35.81 14.76 -6.66
CA ASN A 30 -35.96 16.15 -6.20
C ASN A 30 -36.48 17.13 -7.28
N GLY A 31 -37.40 16.69 -8.14
CA GLY A 31 -38.06 17.52 -9.14
C GLY A 31 -37.24 17.88 -10.39
N GLN A 32 -36.04 17.31 -10.59
CA GLN A 32 -35.18 17.61 -11.74
C GLN A 32 -35.34 16.59 -12.90
N TYR A 33 -36.53 16.04 -13.11
CA TYR A 33 -36.80 15.11 -14.22
C TYR A 33 -37.06 15.90 -15.52
N LEU A 34 -36.22 15.69 -16.54
CA LEU A 34 -36.26 16.43 -17.81
C LEU A 34 -37.05 15.72 -18.90
N GLY A 35 -37.24 14.40 -18.80
CA GLY A 35 -37.97 13.63 -19.81
C GLY A 35 -37.47 12.20 -19.95
N LYS A 36 -37.94 11.53 -21.01
CA LYS A 36 -37.52 10.17 -21.38
C LYS A 36 -36.26 10.20 -22.23
N ILE A 37 -35.66 9.04 -22.46
CA ILE A 37 -34.45 8.91 -23.30
C ILE A 37 -34.71 9.42 -24.72
N SER A 38 -35.94 9.25 -25.24
CA SER A 38 -36.37 9.80 -26.53
C SER A 38 -36.32 11.32 -26.62
N ASP A 39 -36.42 12.03 -25.48
CA ASP A 39 -36.44 13.49 -25.43
C ASP A 39 -35.02 14.09 -25.36
N LEU A 40 -33.99 13.24 -25.23
CA LEU A 40 -32.59 13.65 -25.09
C LEU A 40 -32.15 14.67 -26.15
N PRO A 41 -32.40 14.49 -27.47
CA PRO A 41 -31.94 15.45 -28.47
C PRO A 41 -32.49 16.86 -28.22
N ARG A 42 -33.78 16.96 -27.89
CA ARG A 42 -34.43 18.24 -27.57
C ARG A 42 -33.85 18.85 -26.30
N ILE A 43 -33.62 18.04 -25.27
CA ILE A 43 -33.03 18.51 -24.00
C ILE A 43 -31.61 19.05 -24.21
N LEU A 44 -30.82 18.42 -25.09
CA LEU A 44 -29.46 18.86 -25.41
C LEU A 44 -29.43 20.19 -26.20
N GLU A 45 -30.48 20.49 -26.96
CA GLU A 45 -30.67 21.78 -27.65
C GLU A 45 -31.18 22.87 -26.69
N ASP A 46 -32.18 22.55 -25.86
CA ASP A 46 -32.87 23.50 -24.98
C ASP A 46 -32.02 23.93 -23.77
N HIS A 47 -30.99 23.15 -23.42
CA HIS A 47 -30.14 23.39 -22.25
C HIS A 47 -28.64 23.40 -22.59
N GLU A 48 -27.90 24.29 -21.93
CA GLU A 48 -26.44 24.27 -21.95
C GLU A 48 -25.89 23.09 -21.12
N ILE A 49 -25.72 21.96 -21.78
CA ILE A 49 -25.18 20.71 -21.20
C ILE A 49 -23.80 20.43 -21.82
N ASP A 50 -22.79 20.13 -20.99
CA ASP A 50 -21.42 19.77 -21.43
C ASP A 50 -21.14 18.26 -21.37
N ASP A 51 -21.70 17.57 -20.36
CA ASP A 51 -21.49 16.14 -20.12
C ASP A 51 -22.84 15.42 -19.92
N VAL A 52 -23.01 14.30 -20.60
CA VAL A 52 -24.11 13.33 -20.39
C VAL A 52 -23.55 12.13 -19.64
N ILE A 53 -24.08 11.88 -18.43
CA ILE A 53 -23.62 10.77 -17.58
C ILE A 53 -24.63 9.62 -17.65
N VAL A 54 -24.21 8.51 -18.24
CA VAL A 54 -25.02 7.30 -18.41
C VAL A 54 -24.84 6.39 -17.19
N ALA A 55 -25.94 6.11 -16.51
CA ALA A 55 -26.00 5.22 -15.33
C ALA A 55 -26.98 4.06 -15.56
N LEU A 56 -26.99 3.52 -16.78
CA LEU A 56 -27.83 2.39 -17.17
C LEU A 56 -27.12 1.05 -16.88
N PRO A 57 -27.86 -0.02 -16.52
CA PRO A 57 -27.28 -1.36 -16.39
C PRO A 57 -26.73 -1.87 -17.74
N GLU A 58 -25.71 -2.72 -17.70
CA GLU A 58 -25.11 -3.35 -18.91
C GLU A 58 -26.12 -4.13 -19.77
N THR A 59 -27.28 -4.51 -19.22
CA THR A 59 -28.34 -5.21 -19.97
C THR A 59 -29.05 -4.31 -20.99
N GLN A 60 -28.89 -2.98 -20.91
CA GLN A 60 -29.57 -2.01 -21.77
C GLN A 60 -28.66 -1.41 -22.85
N ASN A 61 -27.88 -2.26 -23.52
CA ASN A 61 -26.90 -1.82 -24.53
C ASN A 61 -27.52 -0.98 -25.66
N THR A 62 -28.74 -1.28 -26.10
CA THR A 62 -29.43 -0.54 -27.17
C THR A 62 -29.76 0.89 -26.78
N GLU A 63 -30.16 1.13 -25.53
CA GLU A 63 -30.45 2.50 -25.04
C GLU A 63 -29.16 3.28 -24.82
N MET A 64 -28.13 2.62 -24.31
CA MET A 64 -26.81 3.23 -24.15
C MET A 64 -26.22 3.66 -25.50
N GLU A 65 -26.33 2.83 -26.55
CA GLU A 65 -25.91 3.19 -27.91
C GLU A 65 -26.69 4.40 -28.46
N LYS A 66 -28.01 4.44 -28.29
CA LYS A 66 -28.83 5.60 -28.71
C LYS A 66 -28.41 6.89 -28.01
N ILE A 67 -28.16 6.83 -26.69
CA ILE A 67 -27.71 7.98 -25.91
C ILE A 67 -26.36 8.48 -26.40
N ILE A 68 -25.41 7.57 -26.66
CA ILE A 68 -24.09 7.93 -27.18
C ILE A 68 -24.23 8.63 -28.52
N ILE A 69 -24.93 8.04 -29.48
CA ILE A 69 -25.12 8.59 -30.83
C ILE A 69 -25.80 9.98 -30.77
N ALA A 70 -26.88 10.12 -29.97
CA ALA A 70 -27.60 11.38 -29.85
C ALA A 70 -26.74 12.49 -29.21
N SER A 71 -25.95 12.15 -28.20
CA SER A 71 -25.08 13.10 -27.51
C SER A 71 -23.88 13.52 -28.35
N GLU A 72 -23.26 12.58 -29.07
CA GLU A 72 -22.12 12.85 -29.95
C GLU A 72 -22.53 13.72 -31.15
N LYS A 73 -23.75 13.56 -31.67
CA LYS A 73 -24.31 14.40 -32.73
C LYS A 73 -24.35 15.88 -32.33
N GLU A 74 -24.68 16.17 -31.07
CA GLU A 74 -24.70 17.52 -30.50
C GLU A 74 -23.34 17.94 -29.89
N ALA A 75 -22.26 17.21 -30.22
CA ALA A 75 -20.91 17.43 -29.75
C ALA A 75 -20.77 17.46 -28.21
N LYS A 76 -21.58 16.67 -27.50
CA LYS A 76 -21.56 16.56 -26.04
C LYS A 76 -20.70 15.41 -25.58
N ARG A 77 -20.02 15.55 -24.44
CA ARG A 77 -19.19 14.48 -23.87
C ARG A 77 -20.08 13.45 -23.19
N VAL A 78 -19.83 12.16 -23.44
CA VAL A 78 -20.58 11.07 -22.78
C VAL A 78 -19.66 10.35 -21.79
N ARG A 79 -20.16 10.11 -20.58
CA ARG A 79 -19.45 9.37 -19.52
C ARG A 79 -20.32 8.25 -18.98
N ILE A 80 -19.80 7.04 -18.90
CA ILE A 80 -20.54 5.88 -18.43
C ILE A 80 -20.08 5.52 -17.01
N ILE A 81 -21.03 5.32 -16.09
CA ILE A 81 -20.77 4.78 -14.76
C ILE A 81 -20.77 3.26 -14.85
N ALA A 82 -19.61 2.63 -14.67
CA ALA A 82 -19.49 1.17 -14.68
C ALA A 82 -20.08 0.54 -13.40
N ASP A 83 -20.82 -0.56 -13.52
CA ASP A 83 -21.46 -1.25 -12.39
C ASP A 83 -20.45 -1.84 -11.38
N CYS A 84 -19.22 -2.08 -11.83
CA CYS A 84 -18.11 -2.54 -11.00
C CYS A 84 -17.48 -1.46 -10.11
N HIS A 85 -17.96 -0.20 -10.14
CA HIS A 85 -17.48 0.89 -9.27
C HIS A 85 -17.51 0.55 -7.77
N ARG A 86 -18.36 -0.39 -7.34
CA ARG A 86 -18.45 -0.85 -5.93
C ARG A 86 -17.23 -1.65 -5.47
N PHE A 87 -16.50 -2.24 -6.41
CA PHE A 87 -15.28 -3.01 -6.13
C PHE A 87 -14.03 -2.15 -6.30
N CYS A 88 -14.13 -1.07 -7.07
CA CYS A 88 -13.02 -0.15 -7.36
C CYS A 88 -12.49 0.54 -6.10
N THR A 89 -11.17 0.72 -6.08
CA THR A 89 -10.49 1.61 -5.15
C THR A 89 -10.34 3.00 -5.76
N SER A 90 -9.88 3.98 -4.98
CA SER A 90 -9.56 5.32 -5.49
C SER A 90 -8.46 5.31 -6.57
N THR A 91 -7.70 4.22 -6.69
CA THR A 91 -6.68 4.03 -7.73
C THR A 91 -7.17 3.16 -8.90
N ALA A 92 -8.48 2.93 -9.03
CA ALA A 92 -9.00 2.23 -10.19
C ALA A 92 -8.68 3.01 -11.47
N SER A 93 -8.22 2.30 -12.50
CA SER A 93 -7.89 2.90 -13.80
C SER A 93 -8.48 2.07 -14.92
N MET A 94 -8.84 2.74 -16.01
CA MET A 94 -9.26 2.08 -17.24
C MET A 94 -8.16 2.22 -18.28
N ASN A 95 -7.71 1.10 -18.82
CA ASN A 95 -6.71 1.06 -19.90
C ASN A 95 -7.31 0.29 -21.08
N LEU A 96 -6.90 0.63 -22.30
CA LEU A 96 -7.30 -0.12 -23.49
C LEU A 96 -6.31 -1.26 -23.74
N PHE A 97 -6.83 -2.47 -23.91
CA PHE A 97 -6.09 -3.60 -24.47
C PHE A 97 -6.61 -3.86 -25.88
N GLY A 98 -5.94 -3.27 -26.87
CA GLY A 98 -6.49 -3.14 -28.22
C GLY A 98 -7.72 -2.24 -28.18
N THR A 99 -8.90 -2.80 -28.46
CA THR A 99 -10.20 -2.10 -28.41
C THR A 99 -10.99 -2.39 -27.13
N PHE A 100 -10.51 -3.28 -26.26
CA PHE A 100 -11.22 -3.67 -25.06
C PHE A 100 -10.86 -2.76 -23.88
N PRO A 101 -11.83 -2.04 -23.28
CA PRO A 101 -11.60 -1.29 -22.05
C PRO A 101 -11.43 -2.26 -20.88
N LEU A 102 -10.20 -2.35 -20.35
CA LEU A 102 -9.90 -3.11 -19.14
C LEU A 102 -9.92 -2.17 -17.94
N LEU A 103 -10.88 -2.41 -17.05
CA LEU A 103 -10.92 -1.76 -15.75
C LEU A 103 -10.07 -2.52 -14.75
N THR A 104 -9.01 -1.87 -14.26
CA THR A 104 -8.19 -2.38 -13.17
C THR A 104 -8.72 -1.81 -11.86
N ILE A 105 -9.22 -2.67 -10.98
CA ILE A 105 -9.88 -2.31 -9.70
C ILE A 105 -8.93 -1.56 -8.75
N ARG A 106 -7.65 -1.91 -8.79
CA ARG A 106 -6.60 -1.30 -7.97
C ARG A 106 -5.33 -1.26 -8.79
N THR A 107 -4.78 -0.06 -8.97
CA THR A 107 -3.45 0.11 -9.54
C THR A 107 -2.47 0.59 -8.47
N SER A 108 -1.20 0.29 -8.69
CA SER A 108 -0.09 0.90 -7.97
C SER A 108 0.76 1.69 -8.97
N PRO A 109 1.29 2.86 -8.59
CA PRO A 109 2.32 3.52 -9.37
C PRO A 109 3.57 2.64 -9.57
N LEU A 110 3.78 1.63 -8.72
CA LEU A 110 4.83 0.65 -8.88
C LEU A 110 4.49 -0.45 -9.89
N ASP A 111 3.32 -0.47 -10.52
CA ASP A 111 3.05 -1.40 -11.64
C ASP A 111 3.82 -1.00 -12.91
N ASP A 112 4.21 0.28 -13.01
CA ASP A 112 5.03 0.82 -14.10
C ASP A 112 6.51 0.38 -13.95
N PRO A 113 7.05 -0.41 -14.90
CA PRO A 113 8.43 -0.89 -14.85
C PRO A 113 9.47 0.24 -14.81
N ALA A 114 9.19 1.40 -15.41
CA ALA A 114 10.10 2.54 -15.39
C ALA A 114 10.22 3.11 -13.97
N LYS A 115 9.10 3.27 -13.27
CA LYS A 115 9.07 3.71 -11.86
C LYS A 115 9.71 2.70 -10.93
N GLN A 116 9.49 1.39 -11.15
CA GLN A 116 10.19 0.34 -10.38
C GLN A 116 11.71 0.42 -10.56
N ARG A 117 12.19 0.57 -11.81
CA ARG A 117 13.62 0.70 -12.10
C ARG A 117 14.21 1.95 -11.48
N PHE A 118 13.51 3.09 -11.59
CA PHE A 118 13.95 4.33 -10.98
C PHE A 118 14.07 4.22 -9.45
N LYS A 119 13.03 3.67 -8.78
CA LYS A 119 13.08 3.35 -7.34
C LYS A 119 14.29 2.49 -7.02
N ARG A 120 14.51 1.43 -7.79
CA ARG A 120 15.61 0.50 -7.57
C ARG A 120 16.98 1.18 -7.66
N ILE A 121 17.19 2.02 -8.66
CA ILE A 121 18.45 2.77 -8.85
C ILE A 121 18.65 3.72 -7.67
N PHE A 122 17.63 4.49 -7.30
CA PHE A 122 17.68 5.41 -6.16
C PHE A 122 18.08 4.69 -4.87
N GLU A 123 17.42 3.57 -4.56
CA GLU A 123 17.70 2.79 -3.34
C GLU A 123 19.10 2.18 -3.36
N LEU A 124 19.57 1.72 -4.52
CA LEU A 124 20.92 1.17 -4.67
C LEU A 124 21.98 2.25 -4.47
N CYS A 125 21.80 3.44 -5.03
CA CYS A 125 22.70 4.57 -4.85
C CYS A 125 22.76 4.98 -3.37
N LEU A 126 21.61 5.19 -2.72
CA LEU A 126 21.56 5.56 -1.30
C LEU A 126 22.22 4.50 -0.42
N THR A 127 21.89 3.22 -0.65
CA THR A 127 22.46 2.11 0.12
C THR A 127 23.98 2.03 -0.07
N THR A 128 24.48 2.16 -1.29
CA THR A 128 25.92 2.12 -1.59
C THR A 128 26.67 3.26 -0.92
N ILE A 129 26.10 4.48 -0.94
CA ILE A 129 26.68 5.63 -0.22
C ILE A 129 26.76 5.35 1.28
N LEU A 130 25.72 4.78 1.89
CA LEU A 130 25.74 4.42 3.31
C LEU A 130 26.81 3.37 3.63
N PHE A 131 27.03 2.41 2.73
CA PHE A 131 28.09 1.42 2.90
C PHE A 131 29.48 2.04 2.92
N ILE A 132 29.76 2.94 1.96
CA ILE A 132 31.06 3.59 1.81
C ILE A 132 31.34 4.59 2.94
N THR A 133 30.31 5.25 3.46
CA THR A 133 30.48 6.34 4.44
C THR A 133 30.37 5.88 5.90
N ILE A 134 29.37 5.07 6.22
CA ILE A 134 28.99 4.75 7.61
C ILE A 134 29.21 3.28 7.94
N PHE A 135 28.78 2.35 7.07
CA PHE A 135 28.73 0.95 7.46
C PHE A 135 30.11 0.28 7.50
N TRP A 136 31.10 0.77 6.75
CA TRP A 136 32.43 0.16 6.70
C TRP A 136 33.12 0.07 8.07
N TRP A 137 32.96 1.08 8.95
CA TRP A 137 33.51 1.05 10.32
C TRP A 137 32.48 0.58 11.34
N LEU A 138 31.20 0.92 11.13
CA LEU A 138 30.13 0.61 12.09
C LEU A 138 29.84 -0.90 12.19
N PHE A 139 29.82 -1.62 11.07
CA PHE A 139 29.50 -3.05 11.06
C PHE A 139 30.56 -3.88 11.79
N PRO A 140 31.88 -3.70 11.53
CA PRO A 140 32.92 -4.36 12.32
C PRO A 140 32.86 -4.00 13.81
N PHE A 141 32.61 -2.74 14.15
CA PHE A 141 32.49 -2.29 15.54
C PHE A 141 31.35 -2.99 16.28
N ILE A 142 30.14 -3.01 15.70
CA ILE A 142 28.98 -3.73 16.27
C ILE A 142 29.27 -5.23 16.33
N GLY A 143 29.91 -5.80 15.31
CA GLY A 143 30.30 -7.20 15.27
C GLY A 143 31.23 -7.60 16.42
N LEU A 144 32.22 -6.75 16.74
CA LEU A 144 33.12 -6.92 17.86
C LEU A 144 32.35 -6.91 19.20
N LEU A 145 31.48 -5.92 19.40
CA LEU A 145 30.63 -5.82 20.59
C LEU A 145 29.79 -7.10 20.80
N ILE A 146 29.14 -7.60 19.74
CA ILE A 146 28.34 -8.83 19.80
C ILE A 146 29.19 -10.05 20.20
N LYS A 147 30.40 -10.16 19.65
CA LYS A 147 31.35 -11.24 19.95
C LYS A 147 31.85 -11.20 21.39
N LEU A 148 32.12 -10.00 21.91
CA LEU A 148 32.52 -9.80 23.31
C LEU A 148 31.38 -10.10 24.28
N SER A 149 30.13 -9.81 23.91
CA SER A 149 28.98 -10.07 24.77
C SER A 149 28.51 -11.52 24.77
N SER A 150 28.68 -12.27 23.68
CA SER A 150 28.21 -13.67 23.60
C SER A 150 28.96 -14.48 22.52
N PRO A 151 29.26 -15.77 22.76
CA PRO A 151 29.88 -16.62 21.76
C PRO A 151 28.93 -16.96 20.60
N GLY A 152 29.46 -17.04 19.37
CA GLY A 152 28.73 -17.49 18.17
C GLY A 152 28.83 -16.54 16.95
N PRO A 153 27.99 -16.70 15.91
CA PRO A 153 28.00 -15.86 14.70
C PRO A 153 27.47 -14.43 14.91
N VAL A 154 28.02 -13.42 14.24
CA VAL A 154 27.57 -12.02 14.37
C VAL A 154 26.17 -11.81 13.78
N PHE A 155 25.91 -12.44 12.64
CA PHE A 155 24.64 -12.31 11.92
C PHE A 155 23.66 -13.42 12.29
N PHE A 156 22.41 -13.04 12.39
CA PHE A 156 21.24 -13.90 12.50
C PHE A 156 20.47 -13.84 11.17
N LYS A 157 20.00 -15.00 10.69
CA LYS A 157 19.23 -15.13 9.45
C LYS A 157 17.80 -15.55 9.81
N GLN A 158 16.81 -14.87 9.24
CA GLN A 158 15.41 -15.20 9.45
C GLN A 158 14.65 -15.27 8.13
N GLU A 159 13.97 -16.38 7.87
CA GLU A 159 13.07 -16.48 6.72
C GLU A 159 11.82 -15.62 6.92
N ARG A 160 11.48 -14.86 5.87
CA ARG A 160 10.27 -14.03 5.79
C ARG A 160 9.65 -14.14 4.41
N GLN A 161 8.41 -13.66 4.29
CA GLN A 161 7.75 -13.53 3.00
C GLN A 161 8.09 -12.18 2.36
N GLY A 162 8.44 -12.21 1.08
CA GLY A 162 8.73 -11.05 0.25
C GLY A 162 7.83 -10.98 -0.99
N LEU A 163 8.35 -10.33 -2.04
CA LEU A 163 7.61 -10.06 -3.27
C LEU A 163 7.01 -11.34 -3.86
N ASN A 164 5.75 -11.26 -4.28
CA ASN A 164 4.96 -12.36 -4.82
C ASN A 164 4.94 -13.60 -3.90
N ASN A 165 4.95 -13.36 -2.59
CA ASN A 165 4.94 -14.39 -1.56
C ASN A 165 6.15 -15.36 -1.63
N LYS A 166 7.26 -14.92 -2.22
CA LYS A 166 8.51 -15.69 -2.25
C LYS A 166 9.22 -15.55 -0.92
N LYS A 167 9.78 -16.66 -0.42
CA LYS A 167 10.59 -16.66 0.79
C LYS A 167 11.90 -15.92 0.55
N ILE A 168 12.25 -15.04 1.48
CA ILE A 168 13.52 -14.30 1.50
C ILE A 168 14.21 -14.50 2.85
N ILE A 169 15.54 -14.40 2.87
CA ILE A 169 16.33 -14.49 4.10
C ILE A 169 16.67 -13.07 4.55
N CYS A 170 16.04 -12.58 5.61
CA CYS A 170 16.41 -11.30 6.21
C CYS A 170 17.61 -11.45 7.14
N TYR A 171 18.64 -10.63 6.93
CA TYR A 171 19.81 -10.56 7.80
C TYR A 171 19.59 -9.59 8.95
N LYS A 172 20.03 -9.96 10.15
CA LYS A 172 20.03 -9.12 11.35
C LYS A 172 21.33 -9.30 12.12
N PHE A 173 21.68 -8.34 12.96
CA PHE A 173 22.67 -8.58 13.99
C PHE A 173 22.06 -9.45 15.09
N ARG A 174 22.87 -10.35 15.64
CA ARG A 174 22.42 -11.17 16.77
C ARG A 174 22.24 -10.29 18.00
N SER A 175 21.00 -10.21 18.47
CA SER A 175 20.63 -9.54 19.74
C SER A 175 20.28 -10.52 20.86
N MET A 176 20.03 -11.78 20.54
CA MET A 176 19.69 -12.84 21.51
C MET A 176 20.84 -13.84 21.74
N ILE A 177 20.82 -14.50 22.91
CA ILE A 177 21.72 -15.60 23.26
C ILE A 177 21.51 -16.76 22.27
N ARG A 178 22.59 -17.49 21.98
CA ARG A 178 22.55 -18.67 21.11
C ARG A 178 21.55 -19.71 21.64
N ASN A 179 20.78 -20.34 20.75
CA ASN A 179 19.75 -21.34 21.04
C ASN A 179 18.51 -20.83 21.80
N SER A 180 18.21 -19.53 21.73
CA SER A 180 16.92 -19.01 22.16
C SER A 180 15.79 -19.60 21.31
N ALA A 181 14.87 -20.36 21.91
CA ALA A 181 13.74 -20.96 21.19
C ALA A 181 12.87 -19.85 20.58
N THR A 182 12.84 -19.71 19.26
CA THR A 182 12.00 -18.71 18.53
C THR A 182 10.57 -19.18 18.31
N ILE A 183 10.29 -20.43 18.67
CA ILE A 183 9.03 -21.14 18.50
C ILE A 183 8.71 -21.81 19.84
N ASN A 184 7.47 -21.71 20.31
CA ASN A 184 7.02 -22.40 21.53
C ASN A 184 6.82 -23.91 21.26
N THR A 185 6.63 -24.72 22.30
CA THR A 185 6.29 -26.15 22.21
C THR A 185 5.06 -26.41 21.32
N ASN A 186 4.17 -25.42 21.16
CA ASN A 186 2.96 -25.48 20.34
C ASN A 186 3.17 -25.03 18.88
N GLY A 187 4.41 -24.79 18.42
CA GLY A 187 4.68 -24.36 17.04
C GLY A 187 4.42 -22.88 16.73
N GLN A 188 4.00 -22.10 17.74
CA GLN A 188 3.73 -20.66 17.61
C GLN A 188 5.00 -19.82 17.70
N TYR A 189 5.08 -18.75 16.89
CA TYR A 189 6.21 -17.83 16.91
C TYR A 189 6.25 -17.02 18.22
N LEU A 190 7.34 -17.15 18.96
CA LEU A 190 7.56 -16.39 20.19
C LEU A 190 8.07 -14.99 19.84
N GLN A 191 7.14 -14.03 19.73
CA GLN A 191 7.52 -12.63 19.65
C GLN A 191 8.30 -12.24 20.91
N ALA A 192 9.35 -11.43 20.74
CA ALA A 192 10.14 -11.00 21.88
C ALA A 192 9.36 -9.97 22.69
N THR A 193 9.25 -10.22 23.98
CA THR A 193 8.51 -9.38 24.93
C THR A 193 9.45 -8.41 25.65
N LEU A 194 8.86 -7.44 26.36
CA LEU A 194 9.58 -6.56 27.26
C LEU A 194 10.38 -7.39 28.29
N ASN A 195 11.67 -7.12 28.46
CA ASN A 195 12.59 -7.82 29.39
C ASN A 195 12.74 -9.34 29.14
N ASP A 196 12.76 -9.73 27.88
CA ASP A 196 13.06 -11.10 27.47
C ASP A 196 14.48 -11.54 27.89
N SER A 197 14.57 -12.58 28.72
CA SER A 197 15.81 -13.16 29.27
C SER A 197 16.75 -13.70 28.19
N ARG A 198 16.24 -13.92 26.97
CA ARG A 198 17.02 -14.35 25.81
C ARG A 198 17.83 -13.22 25.21
N VAL A 199 17.59 -11.95 25.57
CA VAL A 199 18.24 -10.77 24.97
C VAL A 199 19.52 -10.42 25.73
N THR A 200 20.63 -10.28 25.00
CA THR A 200 21.91 -9.84 25.58
C THR A 200 21.87 -8.35 25.96
N PRO A 201 22.71 -7.87 26.90
CA PRO A 201 22.75 -6.45 27.24
C PRO A 201 23.02 -5.53 26.03
N ILE A 202 23.95 -5.92 25.17
CA ILE A 202 24.22 -5.22 23.90
C ILE A 202 23.05 -5.39 22.93
N GLY A 203 22.44 -6.57 22.88
CA GLY A 203 21.23 -6.82 22.11
C GLY A 203 20.06 -5.90 22.48
N LYS A 204 19.89 -5.58 23.77
CA LYS A 204 18.86 -4.63 24.23
C LYS A 204 19.10 -3.24 23.65
N PHE A 205 20.36 -2.78 23.64
CA PHE A 205 20.73 -1.52 22.99
C PHE A 205 20.48 -1.56 21.48
N LEU A 206 20.90 -2.63 20.80
CA LEU A 206 20.74 -2.77 19.34
C LEU A 206 19.27 -2.78 18.92
N ARG A 207 18.37 -3.39 19.70
CA ARG A 207 16.93 -3.44 19.41
C ARG A 207 16.25 -2.11 19.69
N LYS A 208 16.55 -1.47 20.82
CA LYS A 208 16.03 -0.14 21.17
C LYS A 208 16.39 0.91 20.11
N THR A 209 17.58 0.83 19.54
CA THR A 209 18.07 1.74 18.49
C THR A 209 17.77 1.25 17.07
N ASN A 210 17.19 0.05 16.91
CA ASN A 210 16.98 -0.65 15.64
C ASN A 210 18.26 -0.90 14.82
N LEU A 211 19.42 -0.79 15.46
CA LEU A 211 20.69 -1.14 14.85
C LEU A 211 20.77 -2.63 14.53
N ASP A 212 19.98 -3.48 15.20
CA ASP A 212 19.91 -4.92 14.90
C ASP A 212 19.42 -5.22 13.47
N GLU A 213 18.73 -4.28 12.83
CA GLU A 213 18.19 -4.44 11.47
C GLU A 213 19.12 -3.91 10.38
N LEU A 214 20.25 -3.27 10.72
CA LEU A 214 21.20 -2.74 9.72
C LEU A 214 21.69 -3.79 8.70
N PRO A 215 21.89 -5.08 9.02
CA PRO A 215 22.28 -6.05 8.01
C PRO A 215 21.24 -6.26 6.89
N GLN A 216 20.00 -5.80 7.05
CA GLN A 216 18.99 -5.82 5.98
C GLN A 216 19.36 -4.91 4.80
N PHE A 217 20.28 -3.95 4.96
CA PHE A 217 20.81 -3.19 3.82
C PHE A 217 21.55 -4.10 2.81
N PHE A 218 22.09 -5.26 3.23
CA PHE A 218 22.57 -6.28 2.31
C PHE A 218 21.43 -6.90 1.48
N ASN A 219 20.26 -7.13 2.07
CA ASN A 219 19.08 -7.60 1.33
C ASN A 219 18.63 -6.60 0.28
N VAL A 220 18.78 -5.29 0.57
CA VAL A 220 18.53 -4.24 -0.41
C VAL A 220 19.54 -4.32 -1.54
N LEU A 221 20.85 -4.46 -1.27
CA LEU A 221 21.84 -4.65 -2.33
C LEU A 221 21.56 -5.87 -3.21
N ILE A 222 21.25 -7.02 -2.60
CA ILE A 222 20.93 -8.29 -3.31
C ILE A 222 19.62 -8.16 -4.11
N GLY A 223 18.68 -7.33 -3.64
CA GLY A 223 17.42 -7.06 -4.31
C GLY A 223 16.21 -7.83 -3.76
N ASP A 224 16.37 -8.54 -2.64
CA ASP A 224 15.27 -9.20 -1.92
C ASP A 224 14.35 -8.20 -1.22
N MET A 225 14.91 -7.05 -0.82
CA MET A 225 14.22 -5.99 -0.10
C MET A 225 14.41 -4.63 -0.79
N ALA A 226 13.55 -3.69 -0.43
CA ALA A 226 13.62 -2.27 -0.71
C ALA A 226 14.01 -1.50 0.57
N LEU A 227 14.42 -0.24 0.44
CA LEU A 227 14.62 0.60 1.63
C LEU A 227 13.28 0.93 2.27
N VAL A 228 12.33 1.33 1.43
CA VAL A 228 10.97 1.69 1.83
C VAL A 228 9.97 0.73 1.18
N GLY A 229 9.11 0.15 2.01
CA GLY A 229 8.07 -0.78 1.60
C GLY A 229 7.37 -1.44 2.79
N PRO A 230 6.38 -2.32 2.54
CA PRO A 230 5.71 -3.07 3.60
C PRO A 230 6.71 -3.91 4.40
N ARG A 231 6.60 -3.91 5.73
CA ARG A 231 7.55 -4.66 6.57
C ARG A 231 7.36 -6.18 6.39
N PRO A 232 8.42 -6.95 6.10
CA PRO A 232 8.28 -8.39 5.90
C PRO A 232 7.88 -9.07 7.21
N HIS A 233 6.88 -9.96 7.19
CA HIS A 233 6.45 -10.69 8.39
C HIS A 233 7.10 -12.07 8.47
N PRO A 234 7.39 -12.57 9.69
CA PRO A 234 7.78 -13.96 9.90
C PRO A 234 6.73 -14.93 9.35
N ILE A 235 7.16 -16.10 8.87
CA ILE A 235 6.29 -17.10 8.22
C ILE A 235 5.06 -17.48 9.07
N PRO A 236 5.18 -17.76 10.39
CA PRO A 236 4.02 -18.15 11.19
C PRO A 236 2.97 -17.04 11.29
N LEU A 237 3.41 -15.80 11.55
CA LEU A 237 2.53 -14.62 11.58
C LEU A 237 1.86 -14.39 10.23
N HIS A 238 2.58 -14.65 9.13
CA HIS A 238 2.02 -14.56 7.80
C HIS A 238 0.91 -15.59 7.56
N GLN A 239 1.11 -16.85 7.98
CA GLN A 239 0.10 -17.90 7.81
C GLN A 239 -1.18 -17.58 8.59
N GLU A 240 -1.04 -17.07 9.81
CA GLU A 240 -2.17 -16.60 10.62
C GLU A 240 -2.86 -15.40 9.97
N SER A 241 -2.11 -14.35 9.65
CA SER A 241 -2.65 -13.10 9.11
C SER A 241 -3.33 -13.27 7.75
N LYS A 242 -2.87 -14.22 6.92
CA LYS A 242 -3.44 -14.50 5.60
C LYS A 242 -4.91 -14.89 5.66
N ASN A 243 -5.32 -15.58 6.73
CA ASN A 243 -6.70 -16.06 6.86
C ASN A 243 -7.58 -15.10 7.65
N THR A 244 -6.98 -14.28 8.53
CA THR A 244 -7.72 -13.42 9.47
C THR A 244 -7.84 -11.97 9.01
N ILE A 245 -6.90 -11.48 8.19
CA ILE A 245 -6.78 -10.05 7.85
C ILE A 245 -7.18 -9.80 6.41
N GLN A 246 -8.12 -8.87 6.21
CA GLN A 246 -8.61 -8.53 4.87
C GLN A 246 -7.49 -7.88 4.05
N ASN A 247 -7.42 -8.24 2.76
CA ASN A 247 -6.46 -7.70 1.80
C ASN A 247 -4.98 -7.93 2.17
N TYR A 248 -4.69 -8.78 3.15
CA TYR A 248 -3.33 -9.01 3.66
C TYR A 248 -2.34 -9.39 2.56
N MET A 249 -2.76 -10.19 1.59
CA MET A 249 -1.88 -10.66 0.52
C MET A 249 -1.43 -9.54 -0.44
N LEU A 250 -2.21 -8.46 -0.56
CA LEU A 250 -1.90 -7.35 -1.46
C LEU A 250 -0.61 -6.61 -1.07
N ARG A 251 -0.16 -6.69 0.18
CA ARG A 251 1.12 -6.09 0.59
C ARG A 251 2.35 -6.78 -0.02
N HIS A 252 2.20 -7.98 -0.58
CA HIS A 252 3.30 -8.73 -1.20
C HIS A 252 3.44 -8.46 -2.70
N VAL A 253 2.66 -7.54 -3.28
CA VAL A 253 2.79 -7.15 -4.70
C VAL A 253 3.99 -6.23 -4.95
N VAL A 254 4.61 -5.70 -3.89
CA VAL A 254 5.84 -4.91 -3.91
C VAL A 254 6.91 -5.56 -3.05
N LYS A 255 8.18 -5.16 -3.23
CA LYS A 255 9.27 -5.64 -2.38
C LYS A 255 9.07 -5.16 -0.94
N PRO A 256 9.34 -6.02 0.06
CA PRO A 256 9.29 -5.62 1.45
C PRO A 256 10.37 -4.57 1.78
N GLY A 257 10.07 -3.67 2.71
CA GLY A 257 10.95 -2.58 3.13
C GLY A 257 11.68 -2.84 4.44
N ILE A 258 12.83 -2.19 4.64
CA ILE A 258 13.47 -2.04 5.96
C ILE A 258 12.59 -1.14 6.84
N THR A 259 12.16 -0.01 6.27
CA THR A 259 11.16 0.90 6.83
C THR A 259 9.94 1.00 5.91
N GLY A 260 8.88 1.63 6.37
CA GLY A 260 7.62 1.73 5.64
C GLY A 260 6.64 2.68 6.30
N TRP A 261 5.59 3.04 5.56
CA TRP A 261 4.58 4.00 5.99
C TRP A 261 3.89 3.59 7.29
N ALA A 262 3.52 2.31 7.43
CA ALA A 262 2.94 1.79 8.67
C ALA A 262 3.91 1.94 9.87
N GLN A 263 5.21 1.75 9.67
CA GLN A 263 6.21 1.85 10.74
C GLN A 263 6.35 3.28 11.25
N VAL A 264 6.43 4.27 10.35
CA VAL A 264 6.59 5.69 10.75
C VAL A 264 5.33 6.28 11.38
N ASN A 265 4.15 5.71 11.06
CA ASN A 265 2.87 6.08 11.67
C ASN A 265 2.52 5.30 12.95
N GLY A 266 3.51 4.66 13.59
CA GLY A 266 3.34 4.05 14.90
C GLY A 266 2.73 2.64 14.90
N TYR A 267 2.41 2.06 13.73
CA TYR A 267 2.00 0.65 13.59
C TYR A 267 3.21 -0.28 13.51
N ARG A 268 4.15 -0.04 14.44
CA ARG A 268 5.35 -0.84 14.68
C ARG A 268 5.13 -1.71 15.91
N GLY A 269 5.63 -2.95 15.88
CA GLY A 269 5.70 -3.80 17.07
C GLY A 269 4.60 -4.86 17.18
N GLU A 270 4.31 -5.25 18.42
CA GLU A 270 3.34 -6.28 18.80
C GLU A 270 1.90 -5.80 18.52
N THR A 271 1.14 -6.56 17.75
CA THR A 271 -0.29 -6.30 17.50
C THR A 271 -1.13 -6.93 18.62
N LYS A 272 -0.93 -6.45 19.85
CA LYS A 272 -1.63 -6.99 21.04
C LYS A 272 -3.10 -6.59 21.10
N VAL A 273 -3.49 -5.53 20.40
CA VAL A 273 -4.87 -5.03 20.37
C VAL A 273 -5.53 -5.44 19.05
N GLU A 274 -6.75 -5.96 19.16
CA GLU A 274 -7.60 -6.34 18.02
C GLU A 274 -7.71 -5.19 17.01
N GLY A 275 -7.57 -5.50 15.72
CA GLY A 275 -7.64 -4.51 14.63
C GLY A 275 -6.35 -3.70 14.36
N GLN A 276 -5.33 -3.71 15.23
CA GLN A 276 -4.06 -3.03 14.92
C GLN A 276 -3.35 -3.63 13.70
N MET A 277 -3.45 -4.95 13.55
CA MET A 277 -2.89 -5.64 12.39
C MET A 277 -3.60 -5.25 11.09
N GLN A 278 -4.92 -5.04 11.12
CA GLN A 278 -5.68 -4.54 9.97
C GLN A 278 -5.21 -3.13 9.60
N LYS A 279 -5.15 -2.21 10.57
CA LYS A 279 -4.63 -0.85 10.33
C LYS A 279 -3.23 -0.87 9.74
N ARG A 280 -2.35 -1.74 10.23
CA ARG A 280 -1.00 -1.90 9.66
C ARG A 280 -1.06 -2.25 8.16
N VAL A 281 -1.90 -3.20 7.79
CA VAL A 281 -2.11 -3.57 6.38
C VAL A 281 -2.69 -2.41 5.60
N ASP A 282 -3.67 -1.69 6.14
CA ASP A 282 -4.29 -0.55 5.45
C ASP A 282 -3.25 0.55 5.15
N PHE A 283 -2.34 0.83 6.09
CA PHE A 283 -1.22 1.76 5.88
C PHE A 283 -0.21 1.23 4.84
N ASP A 284 0.08 -0.07 4.82
CA ASP A 284 0.94 -0.67 3.79
C ASP A 284 0.30 -0.56 2.40
N LEU A 285 -1.02 -0.80 2.29
CA LEU A 285 -1.76 -0.69 1.04
C LEU A 285 -1.84 0.76 0.55
N TRP A 286 -2.09 1.70 1.46
CA TRP A 286 -2.09 3.13 1.14
C TRP A 286 -0.75 3.56 0.56
N TYR A 287 0.37 3.08 1.14
CA TYR A 287 1.71 3.36 0.58
C TYR A 287 1.87 2.81 -0.84
N ILE A 288 1.41 1.58 -1.09
CA ILE A 288 1.50 0.96 -2.42
C ILE A 288 0.67 1.75 -3.45
N GLU A 289 -0.51 2.21 -3.06
CA GLU A 289 -1.44 2.97 -3.90
C GLU A 289 -0.94 4.40 -4.17
N ASN A 290 -0.29 5.04 -3.20
CA ASN A 290 0.13 6.44 -3.25
C ASN A 290 1.65 6.58 -3.41
N TYR A 291 2.32 5.54 -3.89
CA TYR A 291 3.76 5.53 -4.02
C TYR A 291 4.26 6.73 -4.84
N SER A 292 5.19 7.46 -4.26
CA SER A 292 6.00 8.46 -4.92
C SER A 292 7.41 8.49 -4.32
N ILE A 293 8.38 8.97 -5.09
CA ILE A 293 9.75 9.13 -4.57
C ILE A 293 9.81 10.10 -3.39
N TRP A 294 8.94 11.12 -3.40
CA TRP A 294 8.82 12.08 -2.31
C TRP A 294 8.34 11.41 -1.03
N LEU A 295 7.35 10.51 -1.15
CA LEU A 295 6.86 9.72 -0.02
C LEU A 295 7.96 8.82 0.55
N ASP A 296 8.79 8.20 -0.29
CA ASP A 296 9.96 7.42 0.16
C ASP A 296 10.94 8.30 0.96
N CYS A 297 11.31 9.47 0.44
CA CYS A 297 12.17 10.43 1.13
C CYS A 297 11.58 10.86 2.48
N GLN A 298 10.28 11.14 2.51
CA GLN A 298 9.56 11.47 3.73
C GLN A 298 9.62 10.33 4.76
N ILE A 299 9.38 9.09 4.34
CA ILE A 299 9.44 7.92 5.22
C ILE A 299 10.86 7.72 5.76
N ILE A 300 11.89 7.84 4.91
CA ILE A 300 13.29 7.74 5.33
C ILE A 300 13.60 8.81 6.38
N PHE A 301 13.23 10.07 6.12
CA PHE A 301 13.46 11.17 7.04
C PHE A 301 12.74 10.95 8.38
N GLN A 302 11.46 10.58 8.36
CA GLN A 302 10.70 10.27 9.57
C GLN A 302 11.30 9.09 10.34
N THR A 303 11.82 8.08 9.64
CA THR A 303 12.51 6.94 10.25
C THR A 303 13.75 7.40 11.01
N LEU A 304 14.58 8.26 10.40
CA LEU A 304 15.77 8.82 11.04
C LEU A 304 15.40 9.66 12.28
N MET A 305 14.37 10.50 12.17
CA MET A 305 13.89 11.30 13.30
C MET A 305 13.35 10.44 14.45
N ASN A 306 12.63 9.36 14.14
CA ASN A 306 12.13 8.42 15.14
C ASN A 306 13.27 7.63 15.80
N MET A 307 14.34 7.31 15.06
CA MET A 307 15.54 6.69 15.62
C MET A 307 16.28 7.62 16.60
N ILE A 308 16.39 8.92 16.28
CA ILE A 308 17.06 9.91 17.14
C ILE A 308 16.24 10.23 18.39
N LYS A 309 14.92 10.42 18.25
CA LYS A 309 14.02 10.76 19.38
C LYS A 309 13.81 9.59 20.36
N GLY A 310 14.10 8.37 19.94
CA GLY A 310 13.76 7.16 20.67
C GLY A 310 12.29 6.81 20.44
N ASP A 311 12.05 5.67 19.81
CA ASP A 311 10.70 5.17 19.52
C ASP A 311 10.12 4.52 20.78
N LYS A 312 9.00 5.03 21.30
CA LYS A 312 8.33 4.50 22.50
C LYS A 312 7.84 3.05 22.30
N ASN A 313 7.69 2.61 21.05
CA ASN A 313 7.22 1.28 20.68
C ASN A 313 8.36 0.33 20.23
N ALA A 314 9.62 0.79 20.27
CA ALA A 314 10.78 -0.06 20.00
C ALA A 314 11.27 -0.72 21.30
N TYR A 315 11.01 -2.03 21.42
CA TYR A 315 11.47 -2.88 22.53
C TYR A 315 12.78 -3.60 22.19
#